data_AF-A0A1J4SBI1-F1
#
_entry.id   AF-A0A1J4SBI1-F1
#
_cell.length_a   1.000
_cell.length_b   1.000
_cell.length_c   1.000
_cell.angle_alpha   90.00
_cell.angle_beta   90.00
_cell.angle_gamma   90.00
#
_symmetry.space_group_name_H-M   'P 1'
#
loop_
_entity.id
_entity.type
_entity.pdbx_description
1 polymer ?
#
loop_
_entity_poly.entity_id
_entity_poly.type
_entity_poly.pdbx_seq_one_letter_code
_entity_poly.pdbx_strand_id
1 'polypeptide(L)'
;MSVDERPQMPRAQIIYGEIVYWITIAAAIICMIGPVIAMSSVEKNVMNPYYLFSAIFAGKNSKTVWNEVGGGFPGGHFYLKNFTSGDGFTQFGLALGCSVALWGLLGAAAAYLTDKKYLYVFLSIWVGLLIFLAMVGIVKGH
;
A
#
# COMPACT_ATOMS: atom_id res chain seq x y z
N MET A 1 -25.96 22.84 -17.30
CA MET A 1 -24.59 23.37 -17.20
C MET A 1 -23.83 22.91 -18.41
N SER A 2 -23.38 23.85 -19.24
CA SER A 2 -22.49 23.52 -20.36
C SER A 2 -21.16 23.00 -19.81
N VAL A 3 -20.43 22.21 -20.59
CA VAL A 3 -19.15 21.61 -20.15
C VAL A 3 -18.12 22.68 -19.75
N ASP A 4 -18.29 23.92 -20.22
CA ASP A 4 -17.44 25.09 -19.98
C ASP A 4 -17.59 25.77 -18.61
N GLU A 5 -18.66 25.51 -17.84
CA GLU A 5 -18.89 26.18 -16.54
C GLU A 5 -18.38 25.38 -15.33
N ARG A 6 -17.56 24.34 -15.53
CA ARG A 6 -17.00 23.61 -14.38
C ARG A 6 -15.97 24.49 -13.67
N PRO A 7 -16.09 24.71 -12.35
CA PRO A 7 -15.05 25.42 -11.61
C PRO A 7 -13.72 24.69 -11.79
N GLN A 8 -12.69 25.43 -12.21
CA GLN A 8 -11.36 24.85 -12.40
C GLN A 8 -10.86 24.31 -11.06
N MET A 9 -10.52 23.02 -11.04
CA MET A 9 -10.05 22.37 -9.82
C MET A 9 -8.73 22.99 -9.37
N PRO A 10 -8.54 23.24 -8.06
CA PRO A 10 -7.28 23.72 -7.53
C PRO A 10 -6.11 22.82 -7.93
N ARG A 11 -4.97 23.41 -8.30
CA ARG A 11 -3.76 22.70 -8.74
C ARG A 11 -3.32 21.60 -7.76
N ALA A 12 -3.39 21.88 -6.45
CA ALA A 12 -3.02 20.91 -5.41
C ALA A 12 -3.89 19.64 -5.43
N GLN A 13 -5.18 19.74 -5.78
CA GLN A 13 -6.08 18.58 -5.86
C GLN A 13 -5.81 17.75 -7.11
N ILE A 14 -5.44 18.39 -8.22
CA ILE A 14 -5.06 17.70 -9.46
C ILE A 14 -3.79 16.88 -9.22
N ILE A 15 -2.77 17.47 -8.60
CA ILE A 15 -1.50 16.80 -8.27
C ILE A 15 -1.73 15.62 -7.32
N TYR A 16 -2.53 15.82 -6.27
CA TYR A 16 -2.92 14.72 -5.37
C TYR A 16 -3.58 13.57 -6.15
N GLY A 17 -4.56 13.89 -6.99
CA GLY A 17 -5.31 12.92 -7.78
C GLY A 17 -4.44 12.12 -8.74
N GLU A 18 -3.54 12.78 -9.48
CA GLU A 18 -2.63 12.11 -10.41
C GLU A 18 -1.66 11.17 -9.70
N ILE A 19 -1.05 11.62 -8.59
CA ILE A 19 -0.14 10.79 -7.80
C ILE A 19 -0.88 9.56 -7.28
N VAL A 20 -2.08 9.76 -6.72
CA VAL A 20 -2.86 8.65 -6.17
C VAL A 20 -3.27 7.67 -7.26
N TYR A 21 -3.74 8.16 -8.39
CA TYR A 21 -4.15 7.35 -9.53
C TYR A 21 -3.01 6.45 -10.02
N TRP A 22 -1.86 7.03 -10.36
CA TRP A 22 -0.75 6.27 -10.94
C TRP A 22 -0.10 5.29 -9.96
N ILE A 23 0.09 5.70 -8.70
CA ILE A 23 0.67 4.82 -7.68
C ILE A 23 -0.29 3.66 -7.35
N THR A 24 -1.60 3.91 -7.33
CA THR A 24 -2.60 2.85 -7.09
C THR A 24 -2.61 1.83 -8.22
N ILE A 25 -2.52 2.29 -9.48
CA ILE A 25 -2.41 1.38 -10.63
C ILE A 25 -1.12 0.56 -10.56
N ALA A 26 0.01 1.20 -10.26
CA ALA A 26 1.28 0.50 -10.08
C ALA A 26 1.19 -0.56 -8.96
N ALA A 27 0.60 -0.20 -7.81
CA ALA A 27 0.38 -1.12 -6.70
C ALA A 27 -0.50 -2.33 -7.11
N ALA A 28 -1.58 -2.07 -7.84
CA ALA A 28 -2.48 -3.13 -8.32
C ALA A 28 -1.77 -4.10 -9.28
N ILE A 29 -0.94 -3.58 -10.20
CA ILE A 29 -0.13 -4.40 -11.11
C ILE A 29 0.87 -5.25 -10.33
N ILE A 30 1.58 -4.66 -9.35
CA ILE A 30 2.52 -5.39 -8.49
C ILE A 30 1.82 -6.51 -7.72
N CYS A 31 0.65 -6.21 -7.13
CA CYS A 31 -0.17 -7.19 -6.42
C CYS A 31 -0.73 -8.29 -7.34
N MET A 32 -0.85 -8.05 -8.64
CA MET A 32 -1.26 -9.07 -9.61
C MET A 32 -0.10 -9.98 -10.01
N ILE A 33 1.10 -9.42 -10.15
CA ILE A 33 2.31 -10.16 -10.54
C ILE A 33 2.82 -11.03 -9.40
N GLY A 34 2.74 -10.56 -8.16
CA GLY A 34 3.23 -11.28 -6.98
C GLY A 34 2.69 -12.70 -6.81
N PRO A 35 1.37 -12.95 -6.90
CA PRO A 35 0.79 -14.29 -6.87
C PRO A 35 1.22 -15.16 -8.05
N VAL A 36 1.46 -14.59 -9.24
CA VAL A 36 1.98 -15.34 -10.40
C VAL A 36 3.40 -15.83 -10.13
N ILE A 37 4.25 -14.97 -9.56
CA ILE A 37 5.60 -15.34 -9.13
C ILE A 37 5.54 -16.38 -8.00
N ALA A 38 4.57 -16.24 -7.09
CA ALA A 38 4.37 -17.21 -6.01
C ALA A 38 4.02 -18.60 -6.57
N MET A 39 3.18 -18.67 -7.60
CA MET A 39 2.82 -19.94 -8.25
C MET A 39 3.96 -20.53 -9.08
N SER A 40 4.79 -19.70 -9.71
CA SER A 40 5.92 -20.20 -10.53
C SER A 40 7.14 -20.62 -9.70
N SER A 41 7.33 -20.03 -8.52
CA SER A 41 8.52 -20.21 -7.67
C SER A 41 8.15 -20.71 -6.27
N VAL A 42 7.49 -21.87 -6.21
CA VAL A 42 6.96 -22.49 -4.98
C VAL A 42 8.02 -22.66 -3.89
N GLU A 43 9.26 -22.99 -4.26
CA GLU A 43 10.37 -23.26 -3.31
C GLU A 43 11.00 -21.99 -2.71
N LYS A 44 10.75 -20.81 -3.29
CA LYS A 44 11.29 -19.52 -2.80
C LYS A 44 10.29 -18.68 -2.02
N ASN A 45 9.08 -19.21 -1.79
CA ASN A 45 8.06 -18.50 -1.04
C ASN A 45 8.16 -18.77 0.46
N VAL A 46 7.72 -17.77 1.23
CA VAL A 46 7.69 -17.87 2.69
C VAL A 46 6.54 -18.79 3.13
N MET A 47 5.46 -18.82 2.35
CA MET A 47 4.33 -19.72 2.54
C MET A 47 4.28 -20.73 1.39
N ASN A 48 4.03 -22.01 1.71
CA ASN A 48 3.78 -23.01 0.67
C ASN A 48 2.41 -22.72 -0.01
N PRO A 49 2.39 -22.27 -1.27
CA PRO A 49 1.17 -21.81 -1.92
C PRO A 49 0.10 -22.90 -2.10
N TYR A 50 0.52 -24.16 -2.21
CA TYR A 50 -0.38 -25.31 -2.37
C TYR A 50 -1.25 -25.56 -1.13
N TYR A 51 -0.71 -25.27 0.06
CA TYR A 51 -1.43 -25.40 1.32
C TYR A 51 -2.07 -24.08 1.76
N LEU A 52 -1.61 -22.94 1.23
CA LEU A 52 -2.14 -21.62 1.52
C LEU A 52 -3.61 -21.47 1.11
N PHE A 53 -3.93 -21.75 -0.16
CA PHE A 53 -5.29 -21.60 -0.66
C PHE A 53 -6.26 -22.58 0.00
N SER A 54 -5.84 -23.82 0.24
CA SER A 54 -6.68 -24.82 0.90
C SER A 54 -6.95 -24.47 2.37
N ALA A 55 -5.96 -23.95 3.10
CA ALA A 55 -6.14 -23.49 4.47
C ALA A 55 -7.04 -22.25 4.58
N ILE A 56 -6.94 -21.32 3.62
CA ILE A 56 -7.81 -20.13 3.54
C ILE A 56 -9.26 -20.54 3.25
N PHE A 57 -9.49 -21.38 2.23
CA PHE A 57 -10.85 -21.83 1.89
C PHE A 57 -11.47 -22.73 2.95
N ALA A 58 -10.67 -23.41 3.76
CA ALA A 58 -11.13 -24.14 4.94
C ALA A 58 -11.55 -23.21 6.10
N GLY A 59 -11.41 -21.88 5.96
CA GLY A 59 -11.81 -20.90 6.97
C GLY A 59 -10.88 -20.84 8.18
N LYS A 60 -9.64 -21.30 8.07
CA LYS A 60 -8.68 -21.27 9.19
C LYS A 60 -8.29 -19.84 9.56
N ASN A 61 -8.07 -19.59 10.84
CA ASN A 61 -7.67 -18.28 11.36
C ASN A 61 -6.26 -17.91 10.87
N SER A 62 -6.00 -16.62 10.65
CA SER A 62 -4.76 -16.09 10.07
C SER A 62 -3.50 -16.56 10.81
N LYS A 63 -3.53 -16.60 12.15
CA LYS A 63 -2.41 -17.14 12.96
C LYS A 63 -2.15 -18.62 12.71
N THR A 64 -3.22 -19.40 12.51
CA THR A 64 -3.13 -20.84 12.23
C THR A 64 -2.57 -21.09 10.83
N VAL A 65 -2.99 -20.30 9.84
CA VAL A 65 -2.48 -20.39 8.46
C VAL A 65 -0.99 -20.07 8.41
N TRP A 66 -0.52 -19.03 9.10
CA TRP A 66 0.90 -18.68 9.15
C TRP A 66 1.75 -19.75 9.84
N ASN A 67 1.24 -20.37 10.90
CA ASN A 67 1.94 -21.45 11.59
C ASN A 67 2.00 -22.75 10.77
N GLU A 68 0.90 -23.12 10.12
CA GLU A 68 0.82 -24.36 9.35
C GLU A 68 1.56 -24.27 8.00
N VAL A 69 1.56 -23.10 7.36
CA VAL A 69 2.01 -22.96 5.97
C VAL A 69 3.36 -22.27 5.84
N GLY A 70 3.76 -21.45 6.82
CA GLY A 70 5.01 -20.66 6.78
C GLY A 70 5.92 -20.83 8.00
N GLY A 71 5.59 -21.74 8.94
CA GLY A 71 6.37 -21.97 10.16
C GLY A 71 6.33 -20.82 11.18
N GLY A 72 5.42 -19.84 11.00
CA GLY A 72 5.28 -18.66 11.85
C GLY A 72 5.12 -17.36 11.07
N PHE A 73 4.63 -16.30 11.72
CA PHE A 73 4.49 -14.98 11.09
C PHE A 73 5.83 -14.20 11.12
N PRO A 74 6.44 -13.90 9.96
CA PRO A 74 7.76 -13.26 9.89
C PRO A 74 7.76 -11.75 10.19
N GLY A 75 6.61 -11.14 10.48
CA GLY A 75 6.46 -9.72 10.83
C GLY A 75 5.95 -8.83 9.70
N GLY A 76 5.35 -7.66 10.01
CA GLY A 76 4.68 -6.79 9.04
C GLY A 76 5.55 -6.22 7.91
N HIS A 77 6.87 -6.22 8.07
CA HIS A 77 7.83 -5.75 7.07
C HIS A 77 8.65 -6.86 6.40
N PHE A 78 8.16 -8.12 6.42
CA PHE A 78 8.91 -9.23 5.83
C PHE A 78 9.23 -9.06 4.34
N TYR A 79 8.47 -8.22 3.63
CA TYR A 79 8.71 -7.85 2.23
C TYR A 79 10.10 -7.23 2.01
N LEU A 80 10.70 -6.57 3.02
CA LEU A 80 12.04 -5.97 2.91
C LEU A 80 13.15 -7.01 2.80
N LYS A 81 12.97 -8.18 3.42
CA LYS A 81 13.95 -9.28 3.40
C LYS A 81 13.67 -10.30 2.30
N ASN A 82 12.41 -10.41 1.89
CA ASN A 82 11.95 -11.41 0.92
C ASN A 82 11.37 -10.75 -0.35
N PHE A 83 11.98 -9.69 -0.86
CA PHE A 83 11.47 -8.98 -2.04
C PHE A 83 11.38 -9.87 -3.30
N THR A 84 12.23 -10.88 -3.38
CA THR A 84 12.28 -11.84 -4.50
C THR A 84 11.34 -13.03 -4.33
N SER A 85 10.64 -13.14 -3.19
CA SER A 85 9.56 -14.13 -3.02
C SER A 85 8.24 -13.54 -3.54
N GLY A 86 7.35 -14.39 -4.07
CA GLY A 86 6.06 -13.92 -4.57
C GLY A 86 5.21 -13.28 -3.47
N ASP A 87 5.26 -13.84 -2.26
CA ASP A 87 4.56 -13.29 -1.08
C ASP A 87 5.12 -11.92 -0.67
N GLY A 88 6.44 -11.76 -0.66
CA GLY A 88 7.09 -10.50 -0.30
C GLY A 88 6.85 -9.42 -1.35
N PHE A 89 6.85 -9.78 -2.63
CA PHE A 89 6.53 -8.85 -3.72
C PHE A 89 5.07 -8.39 -3.66
N THR A 90 4.14 -9.29 -3.35
CA THR A 90 2.72 -8.96 -3.15
C THR A 90 2.54 -8.02 -1.96
N GLN A 91 3.17 -8.31 -0.83
CA GLN A 91 3.09 -7.46 0.36
C GLN A 91 3.76 -6.10 0.16
N PHE A 92 4.82 -6.02 -0.66
CA PHE A 92 5.40 -4.75 -1.07
C PHE A 92 4.39 -3.92 -1.88
N GLY A 93 3.69 -4.53 -2.85
CA GLY A 93 2.62 -3.87 -3.60
C GLY A 93 1.52 -3.34 -2.69
N LEU A 94 1.13 -4.12 -1.67
CA LEU A 94 0.14 -3.71 -0.68
C LEU A 94 0.65 -2.53 0.17
N ALA A 95 1.88 -2.59 0.66
CA ALA A 95 2.50 -1.49 1.41
C ALA A 95 2.58 -0.21 0.58
N LEU A 96 2.95 -0.33 -0.70
CA LEU A 96 3.00 0.78 -1.64
C LEU A 96 1.61 1.37 -1.88
N GLY A 97 0.59 0.53 -2.08
CA GLY A 97 -0.81 0.95 -2.20
C GLY A 97 -1.34 1.66 -0.95
N CYS A 98 -1.08 1.12 0.24
CA CYS A 98 -1.47 1.77 1.51
C CYS A 98 -0.73 3.09 1.76
N SER A 99 0.48 3.25 1.22
CA SER A 99 1.27 4.47 1.30
C SER A 99 0.85 5.56 0.31
N VAL A 100 -0.08 5.27 -0.61
CA VAL A 100 -0.41 6.18 -1.72
C VAL A 100 -0.88 7.56 -1.27
N ALA A 101 -1.67 7.59 -0.20
CA ALA A 101 -2.17 8.83 0.38
C ALA A 101 -1.04 9.69 0.96
N LEU A 102 0.03 9.08 1.48
CA LEU A 102 1.21 9.82 1.93
C LEU A 102 1.89 10.53 0.76
N TRP A 103 2.16 9.81 -0.34
CA TRP A 103 2.79 10.39 -1.53
C TRP A 103 1.94 11.49 -2.15
N GLY A 104 0.62 11.28 -2.23
CA GLY A 104 -0.33 12.30 -2.69
C GLY A 104 -0.30 13.54 -1.80
N LEU A 105 -0.33 13.38 -0.48
CA LEU A 105 -0.34 14.49 0.47
C LEU A 105 0.98 15.27 0.46
N LEU A 106 2.11 14.62 0.25
CA LEU A 106 3.40 15.30 0.07
C LEU A 106 3.41 16.16 -1.21
N GLY A 107 2.90 15.62 -2.32
CA GLY A 107 2.74 16.39 -3.56
C GLY A 107 1.77 17.56 -3.42
N ALA A 108 0.64 17.35 -2.72
CA ALA A 108 -0.33 18.39 -2.42
C ALA A 108 0.26 19.48 -1.50
N ALA A 109 1.04 19.09 -0.49
CA ALA A 109 1.70 20.03 0.42
C ALA A 109 2.70 20.94 -0.32
N ALA A 110 3.47 20.39 -1.27
CA ALA A 110 4.37 21.19 -2.10
C ALA A 110 3.62 22.24 -2.94
N ALA A 111 2.48 21.86 -3.53
CA ALA A 111 1.62 22.79 -4.28
C ALA A 111 0.95 23.84 -3.37
N TYR A 112 0.50 23.47 -2.16
CA TYR A 112 -0.04 24.44 -1.20
C TYR A 112 1.01 25.42 -0.68
N LEU A 113 2.29 25.01 -0.64
CA LEU A 113 3.39 25.89 -0.27
C LEU A 113 3.62 26.97 -1.32
N THR A 114 3.54 26.62 -2.61
CA THR A 114 3.64 27.60 -3.71
C THR A 114 2.47 28.58 -3.72
N ASP A 115 1.27 28.12 -3.33
CA ASP A 115 0.07 28.96 -3.20
C ASP A 115 0.04 29.78 -1.90
N LYS A 116 1.09 29.70 -1.05
CA LYS A 116 1.22 30.36 0.27
C LYS A 116 0.07 30.05 1.24
N LYS A 117 -0.58 28.90 1.07
CA LYS A 117 -1.71 28.44 1.90
C LYS A 117 -1.23 27.56 3.06
N TYR A 118 -0.54 28.18 4.02
CA TYR A 118 0.18 27.48 5.10
C TYR A 118 -0.71 26.55 5.96
N LEU A 119 -1.98 26.89 6.17
CA LEU A 119 -2.90 26.04 6.93
C LEU A 119 -3.11 24.66 6.28
N TYR A 120 -3.25 24.63 4.94
CA TYR A 120 -3.41 23.38 4.20
C TYR A 120 -2.09 22.60 4.06
N VAL A 121 -0.94 23.29 4.05
CA VAL A 121 0.37 22.65 4.14
C VAL A 121 0.51 21.91 5.47
N PHE A 122 0.23 22.59 6.58
CA PHE A 122 0.31 21.98 7.92
C PHE A 122 -0.63 20.78 8.05
N LEU A 123 -1.88 20.91 7.60
CA LEU A 123 -2.85 19.83 7.67
C LEU A 123 -2.45 18.63 6.79
N SER A 124 -1.89 18.88 5.61
CA SER A 124 -1.41 17.81 4.72
C SER A 124 -0.22 17.06 5.33
N ILE A 125 0.72 17.78 5.93
CA ILE A 125 1.89 17.19 6.62
C ILE A 125 1.44 16.41 7.86
N TRP A 126 0.51 16.96 8.65
CA TRP A 126 -0.04 16.30 9.83
C TRP A 126 -0.70 14.97 9.49
N VAL A 127 -1.58 14.95 8.48
CA VAL A 127 -2.23 13.71 8.03
C VAL A 127 -1.20 12.74 7.42
N GLY A 128 -0.22 13.25 6.67
CA GLY A 128 0.90 12.45 6.17
C GLY A 128 1.69 11.77 7.30
N LEU A 129 1.98 12.49 8.39
CA LEU A 129 2.65 11.94 9.57
C LEU A 129 1.83 10.82 10.22
N LEU A 130 0.50 10.96 10.32
CA LEU A 130 -0.36 9.89 10.84
C LEU A 130 -0.28 8.62 9.98
N ILE A 131 -0.31 8.77 8.65
CA ILE A 131 -0.17 7.65 7.71
C ILE A 131 1.21 7.00 7.86
N PHE A 132 2.27 7.80 8.00
CA PHE A 132 3.62 7.29 8.25
C PHE A 132 3.72 6.50 9.57
N LEU A 133 3.17 7.04 10.66
CA LEU A 133 3.15 6.36 11.97
C LEU A 133 2.35 5.05 11.94
N ALA A 134 1.24 5.03 11.19
CA ALA A 134 0.46 3.81 10.94
C ALA A 134 1.28 2.77 10.14
N MET A 135 2.01 3.20 9.11
CA MET A 135 2.87 2.32 8.32
C MET A 135 4.03 1.71 9.10
N VAL A 136 4.65 2.47 10.01
CA VAL A 136 5.73 1.96 10.88
C VAL A 136 5.18 0.99 11.94
N GLY A 137 3.85 0.90 12.10
CA GLY A 137 3.22 -0.04 13.04
C GLY A 137 3.38 0.34 14.51
N ILE A 138 3.71 1.61 14.79
CA ILE A 138 3.74 2.17 16.16
C ILE A 138 2.32 2.25 16.72
N VAL A 139 1.35 2.57 15.85
CA VAL A 139 -0.07 2.55 16.19
C VAL A 139 -0.60 1.15 15.88
N LYS A 140 -0.58 0.26 16.88
CA LYS A 140 -1.36 -0.97 16.85
C LYS A 140 -2.72 -0.69 17.48
N GLY A 141 -3.80 -0.81 16.70
CA GLY A 141 -5.13 -0.91 17.27
C GLY A 141 -5.14 -2.12 18.22
N HIS A 142 -5.54 -1.89 19.47
CA HIS A 142 -5.80 -2.97 20.43
C HIS A 142 -6.95 -3.86 19.94
#